data_AF-A0AAV8X9L9-F1
#
_entry.id   AF-A0AAV8X9L9-F1
#
_cell.length_a   1.000
_cell.length_b   1.000
_cell.length_c   1.000
_cell.angle_alpha   90.00
_cell.angle_beta   90.00
_cell.angle_gamma   90.00
#
_symmetry.space_group_name_H-M   'P 1'
#
loop_
_entity.id
_entity.type
_entity.pdbx_description
1 polymer ?
#
loop_
_entity_poly.entity_id
_entity_poly.type
_entity_poly.pdbx_seq_one_letter_code
_entity_poly.pdbx_strand_id
1 'polypeptide(L)'
;MNALKFTKSYWNSDFNTDQKRQFIAASVEEFPIKRRRERTGTRADKRQTTLHYSFIVRGMKQRVCQKYFLNTLDISQTTIRNTLRKRQDGGMVESDKRGKHVPANKLSDEMRIAIRNHIQRFPCLESHYSRNRSKKKYLGGELNISRMYSLFKDECVEKDIREEEIPKQWVYTDIFNTEFNLSFKAPATDTCDLCDEFIIKLKEANLQERTNLQQQYDEHLSEAQKKIQSKETR
;
A
#
# COMPACT_ATOMS: atom_id res chain seq x y z
N MET A 1 41.80 -8.27 -25.95
CA MET A 1 40.54 -8.14 -25.16
C MET A 1 39.70 -7.07 -25.82
N ASN A 2 38.45 -7.36 -26.21
CA ASN A 2 37.59 -6.37 -26.86
C ASN A 2 36.74 -5.66 -25.79
N ALA A 3 37.10 -4.42 -25.44
CA ALA A 3 36.46 -3.64 -24.38
C ALA A 3 34.94 -3.48 -24.61
N LEU A 4 34.51 -3.36 -25.87
CA LEU A 4 33.11 -3.23 -26.27
C LEU A 4 32.24 -4.45 -25.93
N LYS A 5 32.84 -5.62 -25.74
CA LYS A 5 32.09 -6.83 -25.35
C LYS A 5 31.71 -6.80 -23.88
N PHE A 6 32.60 -6.30 -23.02
CA PHE A 6 32.36 -6.23 -21.57
C PHE A 6 31.39 -5.10 -21.21
N THR A 7 31.51 -3.94 -21.85
CA THR A 7 30.55 -2.84 -21.69
C THR A 7 29.13 -3.29 -22.00
N LYS A 8 28.92 -3.92 -23.17
CA LYS A 8 27.62 -4.39 -23.62
C LYS A 8 27.02 -5.44 -22.68
N SER A 9 27.85 -6.35 -22.18
CA SER A 9 27.39 -7.37 -21.21
C SER A 9 26.99 -6.75 -19.87
N TYR A 10 27.74 -5.77 -19.38
CA TYR A 10 27.49 -5.14 -18.08
C TYR A 10 26.31 -4.14 -18.12
N TRP A 11 26.16 -3.40 -19.21
CA TRP A 11 25.09 -2.42 -19.43
C TRP A 11 23.87 -2.97 -20.17
N ASN A 12 23.74 -4.30 -20.26
CA ASN A 12 22.54 -4.91 -20.80
C ASN A 12 21.30 -4.41 -20.02
N SER A 13 20.23 -4.05 -20.74
CA SER A 13 18.96 -3.55 -20.20
C SER A 13 18.30 -4.53 -19.24
N ASP A 14 18.52 -5.82 -19.45
CA ASP A 14 17.94 -6.88 -18.63
C ASP A 14 18.62 -7.02 -17.26
N PHE A 15 19.78 -6.37 -17.09
CA PHE A 15 20.56 -6.48 -15.86
C PHE A 15 20.09 -5.45 -14.83
N ASN A 16 19.48 -5.93 -13.74
CA ASN A 16 19.16 -5.08 -12.60
C ASN A 16 20.44 -4.66 -11.86
N THR A 17 20.34 -3.62 -11.03
CA THR A 17 21.43 -3.06 -10.22
C THR A 17 22.15 -4.13 -9.39
N ASP A 18 21.41 -5.09 -8.85
CA ASP A 18 21.96 -6.18 -8.04
C ASP A 18 22.83 -7.13 -8.87
N GLN A 19 22.42 -7.45 -10.11
CA GLN A 19 23.22 -8.28 -11.01
C GLN A 19 24.50 -7.56 -11.45
N LYS A 20 24.43 -6.24 -11.67
CA LYS A 20 25.62 -5.42 -11.96
C LYS A 20 26.60 -5.39 -10.78
N ARG A 21 26.09 -5.24 -9.56
CA ARG A 21 26.89 -5.35 -8.33
C ARG A 21 27.50 -6.75 -8.18
N GLN A 22 26.74 -7.80 -8.46
CA GLN A 22 27.24 -9.17 -8.40
C GLN A 22 28.36 -9.42 -9.42
N PHE A 23 28.23 -8.88 -10.63
CA PHE A 23 29.29 -8.94 -11.65
C PHE A 23 30.59 -8.30 -11.16
N ILE A 24 30.51 -7.12 -10.53
CA ILE A 24 31.68 -6.44 -9.94
C ILE A 24 32.27 -7.30 -8.82
N ALA A 25 31.45 -7.83 -7.91
CA ALA A 25 31.91 -8.65 -6.79
C ALA A 25 32.62 -9.94 -7.24
N ALA A 26 32.18 -10.55 -8.34
CA ALA A 26 32.82 -11.73 -8.94
C ALA A 26 34.12 -11.39 -9.70
N SER A 27 34.23 -10.15 -10.21
CA SER A 27 35.36 -9.69 -11.02
C SER A 27 36.49 -9.05 -10.21
N VAL A 28 36.23 -8.72 -8.94
CA VAL A 28 37.16 -8.03 -8.04
C VAL A 28 37.47 -8.87 -6.80
N GLU A 29 38.75 -9.15 -6.60
CA GLU A 29 39.24 -9.94 -5.46
C GLU A 29 40.06 -9.06 -4.50
N GLU A 30 39.79 -9.19 -3.20
CA GLU A 30 40.49 -8.49 -2.14
C GLU A 30 41.64 -9.34 -1.60
N PHE A 31 42.83 -8.76 -1.53
CA PHE A 31 44.01 -9.41 -0.95
C PHE A 31 44.62 -8.56 0.16
N PRO A 32 45.11 -9.17 1.24
CA PRO A 32 45.86 -8.45 2.26
C PRO A 32 47.17 -7.92 1.67
N ILE A 33 47.62 -6.75 2.16
CA ILE A 33 48.87 -6.14 1.71
C ILE A 33 50.05 -6.94 2.28
N LYS A 34 50.85 -7.56 1.39
CA LYS A 34 52.01 -8.37 1.78
C LYS A 34 53.23 -7.56 2.24
N ARG A 35 53.37 -6.30 1.80
CA ARG A 35 54.50 -5.42 2.17
C ARG A 35 54.00 -4.01 2.42
N ARG A 36 54.31 -3.46 3.59
CA ARG A 36 53.96 -2.10 4.00
C ARG A 36 55.24 -1.29 4.21
N ARG A 37 55.26 -0.06 3.70
CA ARG A 37 56.24 0.94 4.16
C ARG A 37 55.58 1.68 5.31
N GLU A 38 56.32 1.86 6.40
CA GLU A 38 55.86 2.71 7.49
C GLU A 38 55.61 4.12 6.97
N ARG A 39 54.47 4.68 7.36
CA ARG A 39 54.07 6.04 6.98
C ARG A 39 53.66 6.76 8.25
N THR A 40 54.22 7.93 8.47
CA THR A 40 53.95 8.78 9.63
C THR A 40 52.68 9.61 9.44
N GLY A 41 52.01 9.97 10.55
CA GLY A 41 50.85 10.87 10.57
C GLY A 41 49.52 10.24 10.12
N THR A 42 48.56 11.06 9.68
CA THR A 42 47.17 10.69 9.32
C THR A 42 47.04 9.72 8.14
N ARG A 43 48.16 9.28 7.54
CA ARG A 43 48.21 8.29 6.45
C ARG A 43 48.66 6.90 6.93
N ALA A 44 49.01 6.76 8.21
CA ALA A 44 49.17 5.46 8.86
C ALA A 44 47.84 4.67 8.78
N ASP A 45 47.91 3.37 8.50
CA ASP A 45 46.80 2.39 8.57
C ASP A 45 45.57 2.56 7.66
N LYS A 46 45.55 3.51 6.72
CA LYS A 46 44.34 3.75 5.91
C LYS A 46 44.02 2.68 4.84
N ARG A 47 45.00 1.88 4.41
CA ARG A 47 44.79 0.86 3.36
C ARG A 47 45.21 -0.50 3.90
N GLN A 48 44.23 -1.37 4.13
CA GLN A 48 44.44 -2.74 4.63
C GLN A 48 44.43 -3.77 3.50
N THR A 49 43.68 -3.51 2.43
CA THR A 49 43.50 -4.45 1.32
C THR A 49 43.97 -3.86 -0.02
N THR A 50 44.30 -4.77 -0.95
CA THR A 50 44.59 -4.48 -2.35
C THR A 50 43.61 -5.22 -3.24
N LEU A 51 43.04 -4.49 -4.18
CA LEU A 51 42.07 -5.02 -5.13
C LEU A 51 42.76 -5.52 -6.40
N HIS A 52 42.42 -6.73 -6.81
CA HIS A 52 42.78 -7.31 -8.10
C HIS A 52 41.55 -7.30 -9.00
N TYR A 53 41.70 -6.74 -10.20
CA TYR A 53 40.63 -6.62 -11.18
C TYR A 53 40.84 -7.65 -12.28
N SER A 54 39.78 -8.35 -12.68
CA SER A 54 39.82 -9.35 -13.72
C SER A 54 38.56 -9.34 -14.57
N PHE A 55 38.66 -9.85 -15.80
CA PHE A 55 37.52 -10.16 -16.65
C PHE A 55 37.58 -11.62 -17.10
N ILE A 56 36.43 -12.26 -17.26
CA ILE A 56 36.37 -13.62 -17.79
C ILE A 56 36.40 -13.56 -19.32
N VAL A 57 37.44 -14.15 -19.92
CA VAL A 57 37.62 -14.27 -21.38
C VAL A 57 37.78 -15.73 -21.72
N ARG A 58 36.89 -16.27 -22.56
CA ARG A 58 36.92 -17.70 -22.95
C ARG A 58 36.97 -18.64 -21.74
N GLY A 59 36.22 -18.32 -20.67
CA GLY A 59 36.18 -19.09 -19.43
C GLY A 59 37.36 -18.88 -18.48
N MET A 60 38.37 -18.09 -18.85
CA MET A 60 39.55 -17.84 -18.00
C MET A 60 39.52 -16.42 -17.41
N LYS A 61 39.89 -16.29 -16.13
CA LYS A 61 40.08 -14.98 -15.48
C LYS A 61 41.35 -14.30 -16.00
N GLN A 62 41.18 -13.20 -16.73
CA GLN A 62 42.28 -12.39 -17.21
C GLN A 62 42.42 -11.13 -16.36
N ARG A 63 43.59 -10.98 -15.71
CA ARG A 63 43.90 -9.84 -14.84
C ARG A 63 44.08 -8.56 -15.67
N VAL A 64 43.53 -7.46 -15.18
CA VAL A 64 43.65 -6.13 -15.79
C VAL A 64 44.02 -5.07 -14.74
N CYS A 65 44.49 -3.91 -15.19
CA CYS A 65 44.73 -2.79 -14.29
C CYS A 65 43.41 -2.11 -13.91
N GLN A 66 43.42 -1.38 -12.78
CA GLN A 66 42.25 -0.65 -12.29
C GLN A 66 41.71 0.33 -13.34
N LYS A 67 42.58 1.11 -13.99
CA LYS A 67 42.18 2.13 -14.98
C LYS A 67 41.45 1.50 -16.16
N TYR A 68 41.95 0.37 -16.65
CA TYR A 68 41.31 -0.38 -17.72
C TYR A 68 39.93 -0.88 -17.28
N PHE A 69 39.81 -1.47 -16.08
CA PHE A 69 38.53 -1.97 -15.57
C PHE A 69 37.47 -0.88 -15.44
N LEU A 70 37.83 0.26 -14.83
CA LEU A 70 36.92 1.40 -14.65
C LEU A 70 36.46 1.97 -15.99
N ASN A 71 37.40 2.22 -16.91
CA ASN A 71 37.08 2.77 -18.24
C ASN A 71 36.31 1.77 -19.11
N THR A 72 36.57 0.47 -18.96
CA THR A 72 35.89 -0.60 -19.72
C THR A 72 34.46 -0.82 -19.24
N LEU A 73 34.14 -0.57 -17.97
CA LEU A 73 32.76 -0.67 -17.49
C LEU A 73 32.07 0.70 -17.42
N ASP A 74 32.80 1.79 -17.67
CA ASP A 74 32.35 3.16 -17.47
C ASP A 74 31.74 3.38 -16.08
N ILE A 75 32.49 2.96 -15.04
CA ILE A 75 32.06 3.07 -13.64
C ILE A 75 33.11 3.77 -12.78
N SER A 76 32.64 4.38 -11.70
CA SER A 76 33.50 5.00 -10.70
C SER A 76 34.14 3.98 -9.76
N GLN A 77 35.27 4.33 -9.16
CA GLN A 77 35.88 3.53 -8.09
C GLN A 77 34.96 3.42 -6.87
N THR A 78 34.12 4.42 -6.62
CA THR A 78 33.15 4.44 -5.52
C THR A 78 32.10 3.33 -5.68
N THR A 79 31.66 3.06 -6.91
CA THR A 79 30.73 1.95 -7.22
C THR A 79 31.32 0.61 -6.78
N ILE A 80 32.61 0.38 -7.05
CA ILE A 80 33.32 -0.84 -6.66
C ILE A 80 33.43 -0.93 -5.14
N ARG A 81 33.88 0.14 -4.47
CA ARG A 81 34.01 0.16 -3.00
C ARG A 81 32.68 -0.12 -2.30
N ASN A 82 31.60 0.52 -2.76
CA ASN A 82 30.27 0.34 -2.18
C ASN A 82 29.76 -1.09 -2.40
N THR A 83 30.05 -1.67 -3.56
CA THR A 83 29.69 -3.07 -3.87
C THR A 83 30.42 -4.03 -2.94
N LEU A 84 31.73 -3.85 -2.77
CA LEU A 84 32.55 -4.69 -1.89
C LEU A 84 32.16 -4.57 -0.41
N ARG A 85 31.84 -3.35 0.07
CA ARG A 85 31.30 -3.14 1.43
C ARG A 85 29.99 -3.86 1.69
N LYS A 86 29.20 -4.10 0.65
CA LYS A 86 27.92 -4.82 0.70
C LYS A 86 28.05 -6.31 0.40
N ARG A 87 29.27 -6.80 0.16
CA ARG A 87 29.53 -8.21 -0.10
C ARG A 87 29.49 -8.98 1.22
N GLN A 88 28.71 -10.05 1.25
CA GLN A 88 28.56 -10.93 2.40
C GLN A 88 29.55 -12.10 2.33
N ASP A 89 29.75 -12.78 3.46
CA ASP A 89 30.53 -14.03 3.57
C ASP A 89 29.83 -15.12 2.76
N GLY A 90 30.32 -15.37 1.55
CA GLY A 90 29.64 -16.17 0.52
C GLY A 90 29.70 -15.53 -0.88
N GLY A 91 30.16 -14.29 -0.99
CA GLY A 91 30.41 -13.62 -2.27
C GLY A 91 29.18 -13.04 -2.94
N MET A 92 28.00 -13.16 -2.30
CA MET A 92 26.78 -12.46 -2.72
C MET A 92 26.79 -11.02 -2.22
N VAL A 93 26.28 -10.10 -3.03
CA VAL A 93 26.11 -8.68 -2.64
C VAL A 93 24.71 -8.47 -2.09
N GLU A 94 24.60 -7.68 -1.01
CA GLU A 94 23.31 -7.26 -0.46
C GLU A 94 22.44 -6.57 -1.53
N SER A 95 21.19 -7.01 -1.62
CA SER A 95 20.19 -6.49 -2.57
C SER A 95 19.93 -5.00 -2.39
N ASP A 96 19.53 -4.32 -3.46
CA ASP A 96 19.16 -2.92 -3.38
C ASP A 96 17.87 -2.73 -2.57
N LYS A 97 17.97 -1.91 -1.52
CA LYS A 97 16.87 -1.59 -0.59
C LYS A 97 16.22 -0.23 -0.87
N ARG A 98 16.60 0.44 -1.97
CA ARG A 98 16.00 1.72 -2.36
C ARG A 98 14.50 1.56 -2.58
N GLY A 99 13.70 2.49 -2.07
CA GLY A 99 12.25 2.46 -2.19
C GLY A 99 11.55 1.35 -1.40
N LYS A 100 12.28 0.51 -0.64
CA LYS A 100 11.71 -0.58 0.16
C LYS A 100 11.50 -0.22 1.65
N HIS A 101 11.69 1.05 2.02
CA HIS A 101 11.48 1.51 3.38
C HIS A 101 9.99 1.76 3.63
N VAL A 102 9.47 1.26 4.75
CA VAL A 102 8.08 1.53 5.15
C VAL A 102 7.96 3.00 5.58
N PRO A 103 7.06 3.81 5.00
CA PRO A 103 6.91 5.20 5.40
C PRO A 103 6.64 5.32 6.90
N ALA A 104 7.29 6.27 7.57
CA ALA A 104 7.09 6.50 9.01
C ALA A 104 5.63 6.86 9.35
N ASN A 105 4.91 7.43 8.39
CA ASN A 105 3.50 7.79 8.52
C ASN A 105 2.53 6.65 8.16
N LYS A 106 3.03 5.43 7.92
CA LYS A 106 2.16 4.29 7.62
C LYS A 106 1.37 3.92 8.87
N LEU A 107 0.04 4.03 8.78
CA LEU A 107 -0.86 3.59 9.82
C LEU A 107 -0.74 2.06 10.03
N SER A 108 -0.76 1.61 11.28
CA SER A 108 -0.74 0.18 11.61
C SER A 108 -1.95 -0.53 11.00
N ASP A 109 -1.73 -1.78 10.57
CA ASP A 109 -2.80 -2.58 9.96
C ASP A 109 -3.91 -2.88 10.98
N GLU A 110 -3.56 -3.01 12.26
CA GLU A 110 -4.49 -3.14 13.39
C GLU A 110 -5.44 -1.95 13.50
N MET A 111 -4.92 -0.72 13.41
CA MET A 111 -5.74 0.48 13.50
C MET A 111 -6.66 0.63 12.28
N ARG A 112 -6.20 0.23 11.09
CA ARG A 112 -7.08 0.17 9.90
C ARG A 112 -8.25 -0.79 10.11
N ILE A 113 -8.00 -1.95 10.72
CA ILE A 113 -9.05 -2.92 11.05
C ILE A 113 -10.01 -2.34 12.10
N ALA A 114 -9.50 -1.64 13.12
CA ALA A 114 -10.32 -0.97 14.12
C ALA A 114 -11.29 0.04 13.50
N ILE A 115 -10.81 0.89 12.58
CA ILE A 115 -11.65 1.85 11.84
C ILE A 115 -12.74 1.13 11.03
N ARG A 116 -12.38 0.08 10.28
CA ARG A 116 -13.37 -0.69 9.49
C ARG A 116 -14.45 -1.28 10.37
N ASN A 117 -14.06 -1.93 11.47
CA ASN A 117 -14.98 -2.54 12.40
C ASN A 117 -15.91 -1.49 13.02
N HIS A 118 -15.38 -0.31 13.37
CA HIS A 118 -16.18 0.80 13.85
C HIS A 118 -17.22 1.26 12.80
N ILE A 119 -16.82 1.46 11.54
CA ILE A 119 -17.74 1.87 10.45
C ILE A 119 -18.84 0.81 10.22
N GLN A 120 -18.50 -0.48 10.29
CA GLN A 120 -19.45 -1.58 10.05
C GLN A 120 -20.51 -1.74 11.14
N ARG A 121 -20.28 -1.20 12.34
CA ARG A 121 -21.24 -1.27 13.45
C ARG A 121 -22.44 -0.34 13.29
N PHE A 122 -22.35 0.67 12.41
CA PHE A 122 -23.47 1.59 12.22
C PHE A 122 -24.61 0.92 11.45
N PRO A 123 -25.87 1.06 11.91
CA PRO A 123 -27.02 0.53 11.20
C PRO A 123 -27.14 1.21 9.84
N CYS A 124 -27.26 0.37 8.81
CA CYS A 124 -27.39 0.81 7.42
C CYS A 124 -28.79 0.51 6.92
N LEU A 125 -29.40 1.49 6.26
CA LEU A 125 -30.67 1.37 5.56
C LEU A 125 -30.42 1.07 4.09
N GLU A 126 -31.22 0.17 3.53
CA GLU A 126 -31.29 -0.04 2.09
C GLU A 126 -32.45 0.77 1.53
N SER A 127 -32.19 1.53 0.46
CA SER A 127 -33.22 2.28 -0.24
C SER A 127 -34.12 1.32 -1.03
N HIS A 128 -35.32 1.07 -0.49
CA HIS A 128 -36.29 0.12 -1.03
C HIS A 128 -36.56 0.32 -2.53
N TYR A 129 -36.73 1.56 -2.96
CA TYR A 129 -37.10 1.91 -4.33
C TYR A 129 -35.99 1.70 -5.36
N SER A 130 -34.72 1.72 -4.96
CA SER A 130 -33.56 1.68 -5.87
C SER A 130 -32.70 0.42 -5.71
N ARG A 131 -33.20 -0.61 -5.01
CA ARG A 131 -32.51 -1.92 -4.87
C ARG A 131 -32.07 -2.53 -6.21
N ASN A 132 -32.81 -2.28 -7.28
CA ASN A 132 -32.48 -2.77 -8.62
C ASN A 132 -31.47 -1.91 -9.39
N ARG A 133 -31.18 -0.68 -8.93
CA ARG A 133 -30.27 0.28 -9.59
C ARG A 133 -28.94 0.48 -8.87
N SER A 134 -28.88 0.31 -7.55
CA SER A 134 -27.64 0.53 -6.80
C SER A 134 -27.55 -0.36 -5.55
N LYS A 135 -26.35 -0.87 -5.28
CA LYS A 135 -25.99 -1.57 -4.03
C LYS A 135 -25.54 -0.61 -2.92
N LYS A 136 -25.74 0.70 -3.10
CA LYS A 136 -25.36 1.72 -2.12
C LYS A 136 -26.25 1.61 -0.89
N LYS A 137 -25.63 1.57 0.29
CA LYS A 137 -26.35 1.58 1.58
C LYS A 137 -26.27 2.97 2.21
N TYR A 138 -27.28 3.32 3.00
CA TYR A 138 -27.43 4.64 3.57
C TYR A 138 -27.37 4.60 5.10
N LEU A 139 -26.50 5.41 5.68
CA LEU A 139 -26.48 5.71 7.11
C LEU A 139 -27.58 6.74 7.44
N GLY A 140 -27.99 6.79 8.71
CA GLY A 140 -28.95 7.77 9.20
C GLY A 140 -28.52 9.21 8.91
N GLY A 141 -29.48 10.11 8.72
CA GLY A 141 -29.24 11.52 8.38
C GLY A 141 -28.66 12.34 9.54
N GLU A 142 -28.74 11.80 10.76
CA GLU A 142 -28.15 12.34 11.99
C GLU A 142 -26.64 12.08 12.10
N LEU A 143 -26.13 11.15 11.29
CA LEU A 143 -24.72 10.81 11.21
C LEU A 143 -24.05 11.60 10.09
N ASN A 144 -22.79 11.94 10.33
CA ASN A 144 -21.86 12.42 9.32
C ASN A 144 -20.47 11.91 9.67
N ILE A 145 -19.52 11.99 8.73
CA ILE A 145 -18.17 11.44 8.91
C ILE A 145 -17.50 12.06 10.15
N SER A 146 -17.66 13.36 10.40
CA SER A 146 -17.08 14.03 11.57
C SER A 146 -17.63 13.44 12.87
N ARG A 147 -18.94 13.21 12.96
CA ARG A 147 -19.59 12.64 14.14
C ARG A 147 -19.18 11.19 14.35
N MET A 148 -19.13 10.40 13.28
CA MET A 148 -18.64 9.02 13.34
C MET A 148 -17.17 8.97 13.79
N TYR A 149 -16.34 9.92 13.35
CA TYR A 149 -14.95 10.02 13.79
C TYR A 149 -14.84 10.44 15.26
N SER A 150 -15.67 11.36 15.75
CA SER A 150 -15.73 11.70 17.17
C SER A 150 -16.04 10.47 18.02
N LEU A 151 -17.07 9.70 17.65
CA LEU A 151 -17.41 8.44 18.34
C LEU A 151 -16.26 7.43 18.32
N PHE A 152 -15.54 7.33 17.21
CA PHE A 152 -14.36 6.48 17.11
C PHE A 152 -13.24 6.95 18.04
N LYS A 153 -13.01 8.26 18.12
CA LYS A 153 -12.01 8.84 19.03
C LYS A 153 -12.38 8.54 20.48
N ASP A 154 -13.65 8.69 20.83
CA ASP A 154 -14.15 8.39 22.18
C ASP A 154 -13.96 6.89 22.51
N GLU A 155 -14.28 5.97 21.59
CA GLU A 155 -14.04 4.52 21.77
C GLU A 155 -12.54 4.19 21.92
N CYS A 156 -11.66 4.93 21.24
CA CYS A 156 -10.22 4.75 21.39
C CYS A 156 -9.73 5.19 22.79
N VAL A 157 -10.25 6.30 23.30
CA VAL A 157 -9.94 6.80 24.65
C VAL A 157 -10.46 5.82 25.71
N GLU A 158 -11.65 5.27 25.54
CA GLU A 158 -12.20 4.23 26.44
C GLU A 158 -11.36 2.95 26.48
N LYS A 159 -10.65 2.65 25.40
CA LYS A 159 -9.73 1.50 25.29
C LYS A 159 -8.29 1.80 25.71
N ASP A 160 -8.05 2.96 26.31
CA ASP A 160 -6.72 3.41 26.76
C ASP A 160 -5.69 3.51 25.62
N ILE A 161 -6.16 3.85 24.40
CA ILE A 161 -5.29 4.10 23.25
C ILE A 161 -4.75 5.53 23.35
N ARG A 162 -3.43 5.68 23.24
CA ARG A 162 -2.76 6.98 23.29
C ARG A 162 -3.17 7.87 22.14
N GLU A 163 -3.31 9.18 22.38
CA GLU A 163 -3.77 10.13 21.36
C GLU A 163 -2.88 10.16 20.11
N GLU A 164 -1.58 9.89 20.24
CA GLU A 164 -0.64 9.83 19.12
C GLU A 164 -0.84 8.61 18.21
N GLU A 165 -1.46 7.55 18.74
CA GLU A 165 -1.80 6.35 17.97
C GLU A 165 -3.15 6.48 17.26
N ILE A 166 -3.98 7.44 17.69
CA ILE A 166 -5.28 7.69 17.08
C ILE A 166 -5.05 8.35 15.70
N PRO A 167 -5.55 7.73 14.62
CA PRO A 167 -5.41 8.26 13.27
C PRO A 167 -6.20 9.56 13.14
N LYS A 168 -5.67 10.51 12.36
CA LYS A 168 -6.38 11.75 12.04
C LYS A 168 -7.66 11.48 11.25
N GLN A 169 -8.64 12.37 11.37
CA GLN A 169 -9.93 12.29 10.67
C GLN A 169 -9.82 12.06 9.16
N TRP A 170 -8.80 12.62 8.50
CA TRP A 170 -8.61 12.42 7.07
C TRP A 170 -8.42 10.94 6.70
N VAL A 171 -7.72 10.15 7.53
CA VAL A 171 -7.49 8.72 7.29
C VAL A 171 -8.81 7.95 7.43
N TYR A 172 -9.57 8.29 8.46
CA TYR A 172 -10.90 7.73 8.68
C TYR A 172 -11.82 8.02 7.49
N THR A 173 -11.80 9.26 7.00
CA THR A 173 -12.59 9.71 5.84
C THR A 173 -12.15 9.01 4.55
N ASP A 174 -10.85 8.83 4.35
CA ASP A 174 -10.29 8.11 3.21
C ASP A 174 -10.75 6.65 3.20
N ILE A 175 -10.64 5.95 4.34
CA ILE A 175 -11.14 4.57 4.50
C ILE A 175 -12.64 4.50 4.23
N PHE A 176 -13.44 5.43 4.79
CA PHE A 176 -14.87 5.48 4.55
C PHE A 176 -15.21 5.64 3.06
N ASN A 177 -14.54 6.55 2.35
CA ASN A 177 -14.85 6.85 0.95
C ASN A 177 -14.30 5.81 -0.04
N THR A 178 -13.18 5.16 0.27
CA THR A 178 -12.49 4.25 -0.65
C THR A 178 -12.87 2.78 -0.44
N GLU A 179 -13.11 2.38 0.81
CA GLU A 179 -13.38 0.98 1.16
C GLU A 179 -14.89 0.68 1.32
N PHE A 180 -15.75 1.70 1.46
CA PHE A 180 -17.18 1.51 1.68
C PHE A 180 -18.05 2.20 0.62
N ASN A 181 -19.07 1.50 0.13
CA ASN A 181 -20.13 2.06 -0.71
C ASN A 181 -21.29 2.59 0.15
N LEU A 182 -20.98 3.49 1.08
CA LEU A 182 -21.92 4.09 2.02
C LEU A 182 -22.21 5.55 1.68
N SER A 183 -23.36 6.05 2.10
CA SER A 183 -23.77 7.45 1.98
C SER A 183 -24.61 7.84 3.17
N PHE A 184 -24.72 9.12 3.48
CA PHE A 184 -25.69 9.60 4.45
C PHE A 184 -27.05 9.79 3.77
N LYS A 185 -28.14 9.43 4.46
CA LYS A 185 -29.49 9.72 3.98
C LYS A 185 -29.69 11.22 4.01
N ALA A 186 -30.31 11.76 2.97
CA ALA A 186 -30.77 13.14 3.01
C ALA A 186 -31.79 13.31 4.16
N PRO A 187 -31.89 14.51 4.77
CA PRO A 187 -32.99 14.84 5.65
C PRO A 187 -34.31 14.42 5.00
N ALA A 188 -35.20 13.78 5.77
CA ALA A 188 -36.46 13.26 5.24
C ALA A 188 -37.22 14.38 4.51
N THR A 189 -37.37 14.22 3.21
CA THR A 189 -38.19 15.05 2.33
C THR A 189 -39.31 14.14 1.85
N ASP A 190 -40.56 14.52 2.15
CA ASP A 190 -41.81 13.83 1.87
C ASP A 190 -41.72 12.28 1.87
N THR A 191 -41.78 11.68 3.06
CA THR A 191 -42.14 10.26 3.14
C THR A 191 -43.58 10.09 2.73
N CYS A 192 -43.89 8.99 2.04
CA CYS A 192 -45.26 8.69 1.65
C CYS A 192 -46.05 8.28 2.89
N ASP A 193 -47.12 9.00 3.22
CA ASP A 193 -47.97 8.72 4.39
C ASP A 193 -48.44 7.27 4.46
N LEU A 194 -48.74 6.66 3.29
CA LEU A 194 -49.13 5.25 3.18
C LEU A 194 -47.99 4.30 3.57
N CYS A 195 -46.74 4.62 3.20
CA CYS A 195 -45.59 3.82 3.62
C CYS A 195 -45.40 3.87 5.13
N ASP A 196 -45.56 5.06 5.73
CA ASP A 196 -45.42 5.23 7.17
C ASP A 196 -46.53 4.49 7.92
N GLU A 197 -47.77 4.52 7.41
CA GLU A 197 -48.90 3.76 7.95
C GLU A 197 -48.67 2.24 7.89
N PHE A 198 -48.17 1.71 6.77
CA PHE A 198 -47.84 0.28 6.64
C PHE A 198 -46.71 -0.14 7.59
N ILE A 199 -45.69 0.69 7.77
CA ILE A 199 -44.58 0.41 8.69
C ILE A 199 -45.06 0.35 10.14
N ILE A 200 -45.98 1.24 10.54
CA ILE A 200 -46.59 1.24 11.88
C ILE A 200 -47.42 -0.04 12.07
N LYS A 201 -48.31 -0.35 11.12
CA LYS A 201 -49.15 -1.56 11.16
C LYS A 201 -48.32 -2.85 11.22
N LEU A 202 -47.22 -2.93 10.48
CA LEU A 202 -46.31 -4.09 10.50
C LEU A 202 -45.55 -4.26 11.81
N LYS A 203 -45.33 -3.19 12.58
CA LYS A 203 -44.70 -3.26 13.91
C LYS A 203 -45.65 -3.81 14.97
N GLU A 204 -46.95 -3.54 14.83
CA GLU A 204 -47.97 -3.90 15.83
C GLU A 204 -48.73 -5.20 15.50
N ALA A 205 -48.58 -5.74 14.28
CA ALA A 205 -49.36 -6.87 13.79
C ALA A 205 -48.95 -8.26 14.32
N ASN A 206 -49.95 -9.14 14.48
CA ASN A 206 -49.77 -10.56 14.77
C ASN A 206 -49.25 -11.35 13.55
N LEU A 207 -48.73 -12.56 13.78
CA LEU A 207 -48.02 -13.39 12.79
C LEU A 207 -48.79 -13.64 11.47
N GLN A 208 -50.12 -13.78 11.51
CA GLN A 208 -50.97 -13.99 10.33
C GLN A 208 -51.36 -12.68 9.62
N GLU A 209 -51.50 -11.58 10.35
CA GLU A 209 -51.81 -10.26 9.78
C GLU A 209 -50.59 -9.65 9.10
N ARG A 210 -49.41 -9.98 9.63
CA ARG A 210 -48.12 -9.50 9.12
C ARG A 210 -47.85 -9.95 7.68
N THR A 211 -48.25 -11.15 7.28
CA THR A 211 -48.05 -11.64 5.91
C THR A 211 -48.92 -10.89 4.91
N ASN A 212 -50.18 -10.64 5.25
CA ASN A 212 -51.12 -9.89 4.39
C ASN A 212 -50.71 -8.41 4.28
N LEU A 213 -50.37 -7.78 5.42
CA LEU A 213 -49.85 -6.41 5.44
C LEU A 213 -48.54 -6.27 4.66
N GLN A 214 -47.65 -7.27 4.72
CA GLN A 214 -46.42 -7.28 3.94
C GLN A 214 -46.72 -7.37 2.44
N GLN A 215 -47.66 -8.21 2.02
CA GLN A 215 -48.05 -8.33 0.61
C GLN A 215 -48.62 -7.01 0.07
N GLN A 216 -49.52 -6.35 0.82
CA GLN A 216 -50.10 -5.05 0.44
C GLN A 216 -49.02 -3.96 0.37
N TYR A 217 -48.07 -3.98 1.30
CA TYR A 217 -46.96 -3.06 1.30
C TYR A 217 -46.06 -3.27 0.07
N ASP A 218 -45.73 -4.53 -0.26
CA ASP A 218 -44.92 -4.86 -1.43
C ASP A 218 -45.62 -4.46 -2.76
N GLU A 219 -46.94 -4.63 -2.84
CA GLU A 219 -47.75 -4.17 -3.99
C GLU A 219 -47.69 -2.65 -4.16
N HIS A 220 -47.92 -1.88 -3.09
CA HIS A 220 -47.82 -0.42 -3.07
C HIS A 220 -46.44 0.05 -3.58
N LEU A 221 -45.38 -0.61 -3.11
CA LEU A 221 -44.01 -0.29 -3.51
C LEU A 221 -43.76 -0.60 -4.99
N SER A 222 -44.34 -1.68 -5.51
CA SER A 222 -44.24 -2.05 -6.93
C SER A 222 -44.91 -1.01 -7.84
N GLU A 223 -46.05 -0.46 -7.43
CA GLU A 223 -46.77 0.57 -8.19
C GLU A 223 -46.01 1.89 -8.21
N ALA A 224 -45.46 2.29 -7.06
CA ALA A 224 -44.61 3.47 -6.95
C ALA A 224 -43.38 3.36 -7.85
N GLN A 225 -42.72 2.19 -7.91
CA GLN A 225 -41.60 1.95 -8.82
C GLN A 225 -41.99 2.08 -10.30
N LYS A 226 -43.14 1.53 -10.71
CA LYS A 226 -43.66 1.67 -12.09
C LYS A 226 -43.91 3.15 -12.47
N LYS A 227 -44.45 3.94 -11.53
CA LYS A 227 -44.66 5.39 -11.71
C LYS A 227 -43.35 6.17 -11.86
N ILE A 228 -42.27 5.75 -11.19
CA ILE A 228 -40.95 6.37 -11.33
C ILE A 228 -40.32 6.01 -12.69
N GLN A 229 -40.31 4.73 -13.06
CA GLN A 229 -39.75 4.27 -14.36
C GLN A 229 -40.42 4.95 -15.58
N SER A 230 -41.73 5.14 -15.53
CA SER A 230 -42.48 5.81 -16.61
C SER A 230 -42.19 7.31 -16.73
N LYS A 231 -41.73 7.97 -15.65
CA LYS A 231 -41.28 9.37 -15.70
C LYS A 231 -39.87 9.53 -16.26
N GLU A 232 -39.02 8.52 -16.13
CA GLU A 232 -37.62 8.55 -16.58
C GLU A 232 -37.44 8.15 -18.05
N THR A 233 -38.46 7.54 -18.66
CA THR A 233 -38.47 7.14 -20.08
C THR A 233 -39.01 8.23 -21.00
N ARG A 234 -39.25 9.43 -20.46
CA ARG A 234 -39.79 10.60 -21.16
C ARG A 234 -38.76 11.74 -21.15
#